data_AF-A0A1S7LI20-F1
#
_entry.id   AF-A0A1S7LI20-F1
#
_cell.length_a   1.000
_cell.length_b   1.000
_cell.length_c   1.000
_cell.angle_alpha   90.00
_cell.angle_beta   90.00
_cell.angle_gamma   90.00
#
_symmetry.space_group_name_H-M   'P 1'
#
loop_
_entity.id
_entity.type
_entity.pdbx_description
1 polymer ?
#
loop_
_entity_poly.entity_id
_entity_poly.type
_entity_poly.pdbx_seq_one_letter_code
_entity_poly.pdbx_strand_id
1 'polypeptide(L)'
;MQTLYMLMEPSVQTLLQRLAQKIRQRRLFAQVLLKTIAAPCQQQALATLPKGCWVVVPLSGAWLLPDAEQSHEMGRLLARHQAGELRLIPLRLRRSAIKQHPWIKLPTVPPGAVGMADGDNVEEGESRVVHALARMVDQEGSRPREGDHGPQEICLTLAGLPWAKDPTVVVEPDQWRKLDQLLSCQGVLQLSPQTEWQGVAGMGAGALLLQGLYHYKGRFRPILWLQSGVPRELIRQQLMQLAQRHLQPPVTLAEAQGWWRQQSRGLLVLDDFASPMALHTLVPLDGAAKLLRIQRQGGDTQGCTTLQLSPWDKAQQKQVYKQITGRRLASEGEALVKPLQGWPLGIVIMAHLIKQYRIAPGRARGWWARDAHHASIQQLPMLLHQWVESALQQHDPQLWQHYLEMSLWQHRLADAPEQRARLARLSAVKLMEQSSVGGWRSLAQRLGLVEGEPI
;
A
#
# COMPACT_ATOMS: atom_id res chain seq x y z
N MET A 1 -13.17 -7.13 7.17
CA MET A 1 -11.70 -7.13 7.17
C MET A 1 -11.26 -6.94 8.61
N GLN A 2 -10.52 -7.88 9.18
CA GLN A 2 -10.12 -7.88 10.59
C GLN A 2 -8.62 -7.59 10.66
N THR A 3 -8.22 -6.38 11.05
CA THR A 3 -6.79 -6.03 11.21
C THR A 3 -6.19 -6.84 12.35
N LEU A 4 -4.99 -7.41 12.19
CA LEU A 4 -4.28 -8.21 13.19
C LEU A 4 -3.01 -7.47 13.64
N TYR A 5 -2.95 -7.04 14.89
CA TYR A 5 -1.74 -6.39 15.41
C TYR A 5 -0.85 -7.39 16.12
N MET A 6 0.47 -7.27 15.98
CA MET A 6 1.45 -8.08 16.72
C MET A 6 2.38 -7.17 17.52
N LEU A 7 2.38 -7.32 18.83
CA LEU A 7 3.36 -6.69 19.72
C LEU A 7 4.66 -7.52 19.68
N MET A 8 5.84 -6.92 19.65
CA MET A 8 7.10 -7.70 19.54
C MET A 8 8.05 -7.48 20.70
N GLU A 9 8.60 -8.60 21.20
CA GLU A 9 9.84 -8.66 21.95
C GLU A 9 11.01 -8.87 20.96
N PRO A 10 12.17 -8.18 21.10
CA PRO A 10 13.29 -8.29 20.15
C PRO A 10 13.80 -9.73 19.97
N SER A 11 13.73 -10.56 21.01
CA SER A 11 14.18 -11.94 21.04
C SER A 11 13.35 -12.91 20.18
N VAL A 12 12.17 -12.48 19.71
CA VAL A 12 11.19 -13.32 18.97
C VAL A 12 10.92 -12.77 17.56
N GLN A 13 11.58 -11.69 17.17
CA GLN A 13 11.29 -10.95 15.95
C GLN A 13 11.38 -11.83 14.69
N THR A 14 12.40 -12.69 14.57
CA THR A 14 12.58 -13.58 13.41
C THR A 14 11.45 -14.60 13.26
N LEU A 15 10.98 -15.19 14.37
CA LEU A 15 9.89 -16.15 14.37
C LEU A 15 8.56 -15.48 14.00
N LEU A 16 8.32 -14.29 14.54
CA LEU A 16 7.15 -13.48 14.25
C LEU A 16 7.12 -12.97 12.80
N GLN A 17 8.29 -12.63 12.22
CA GLN A 17 8.42 -12.28 10.81
C GLN A 17 8.13 -13.47 9.89
N ARG A 18 8.64 -14.67 10.21
CA ARG A 18 8.36 -15.91 9.47
C ARG A 18 6.88 -16.27 9.53
N LEU A 19 6.27 -16.15 10.71
CA LEU A 19 4.84 -16.38 10.89
C LEU A 19 4.02 -15.37 10.07
N ALA A 20 4.35 -14.07 10.15
CA ALA A 20 3.70 -13.03 9.36
C ALA A 20 3.82 -13.29 7.85
N GLN A 21 4.99 -13.76 7.39
CA GLN A 21 5.22 -14.15 6.00
C GLN A 21 4.38 -15.37 5.62
N LYS A 22 4.33 -16.44 6.43
CA LYS A 22 3.51 -17.64 6.16
C LYS A 22 2.01 -17.31 6.14
N ILE A 23 1.54 -16.43 7.03
CA ILE A 23 0.16 -15.93 7.02
C ILE A 23 -0.14 -15.16 5.73
N ARG A 24 0.77 -14.26 5.30
CA ARG A 24 0.64 -13.52 4.03
C ARG A 24 0.63 -14.45 2.82
N GLN A 25 1.56 -15.42 2.77
CA GLN A 25 1.72 -16.35 1.65
C GLN A 25 0.53 -17.28 1.47
N ARG A 26 -0.03 -17.80 2.58
CA ARG A 26 -1.18 -18.71 2.51
C ARG A 26 -2.49 -18.01 2.16
N ARG A 27 -2.50 -16.68 1.98
CA ARG A 27 -3.69 -15.87 1.72
C ARG A 27 -4.87 -16.17 2.67
N LEU A 28 -4.59 -16.79 3.83
CA LEU A 28 -5.59 -17.28 4.77
C LEU A 28 -6.45 -16.13 5.31
N PHE A 29 -5.98 -14.90 5.10
CA PHE A 29 -6.79 -13.72 5.26
C PHE A 29 -6.51 -12.72 4.14
N ALA A 30 -7.39 -12.66 3.15
CA ALA A 30 -7.55 -11.47 2.30
C ALA A 30 -7.92 -10.20 3.12
N GLN A 31 -7.98 -10.33 4.45
CA GLN A 31 -8.61 -9.43 5.37
C GLN A 31 -7.77 -9.06 6.63
N VAL A 32 -6.50 -9.43 6.70
CA VAL A 32 -5.68 -9.18 7.89
C VAL A 32 -4.47 -8.33 7.54
N LEU A 33 -4.40 -7.14 8.13
CA LEU A 33 -3.22 -6.27 8.05
C LEU A 33 -2.38 -6.47 9.31
N LEU A 34 -1.23 -7.14 9.16
CA LEU A 34 -0.24 -7.40 10.21
C LEU A 34 0.58 -6.14 10.49
N LYS A 35 0.33 -5.49 11.64
CA LYS A 35 1.14 -4.34 12.11
C LYS A 35 1.94 -4.72 13.35
N THR A 36 3.26 -4.61 13.21
CA THR A 36 4.23 -4.77 14.30
C THR A 36 4.28 -3.49 15.14
N ILE A 37 4.10 -3.60 16.46
CA ILE A 37 4.28 -2.47 17.39
C ILE A 37 5.56 -2.73 18.20
N ALA A 38 6.56 -1.86 18.03
CA ALA A 38 7.85 -1.91 18.72
C ALA A 38 7.83 -1.15 20.07
N ALA A 39 8.69 -1.56 21.01
CA ALA A 39 8.63 -1.27 22.45
C ALA A 39 8.53 0.22 22.90
N PRO A 40 9.14 1.24 22.26
CA PRO A 40 9.04 2.61 22.79
C PRO A 40 7.76 3.37 22.40
N CYS A 41 6.94 2.85 21.48
CA CYS A 41 5.78 3.56 20.88
C CYS A 41 4.42 2.97 21.27
N GLN A 42 4.36 2.11 22.28
CA GLN A 42 3.22 1.22 22.51
C GLN A 42 1.95 1.94 23.02
N GLN A 43 2.05 2.96 23.87
CA GLN A 43 0.88 3.61 24.47
C GLN A 43 -0.05 4.31 23.45
N GLN A 44 0.51 5.12 22.54
CA GLN A 44 -0.28 5.80 21.51
C GLN A 44 -0.81 4.81 20.47
N ALA A 45 0.00 3.82 20.08
CA ALA A 45 -0.41 2.82 19.10
C ALA A 45 -1.63 2.01 19.59
N LEU A 46 -1.64 1.59 20.86
CA LEU A 46 -2.74 0.81 21.44
C LEU A 46 -4.03 1.61 21.62
N ALA A 47 -3.93 2.91 21.93
CA ALA A 47 -5.09 3.80 22.00
C ALA A 47 -5.76 3.99 20.63
N THR A 48 -4.98 3.97 19.55
CA THR A 48 -5.48 4.17 18.17
C THR A 48 -6.03 2.91 17.50
N LEU A 49 -6.01 1.75 18.17
CA LEU A 49 -6.55 0.54 17.57
C LEU A 49 -8.07 0.69 17.32
N PRO A 50 -8.56 0.46 16.08
CA PRO A 50 -9.96 0.62 15.76
C PRO A 50 -10.83 -0.41 16.46
N LYS A 51 -12.11 -0.07 16.71
CA LYS A 51 -13.08 -1.02 17.26
C LYS A 51 -13.29 -2.20 16.29
N GLY A 52 -13.53 -3.39 16.82
CA GLY A 52 -13.73 -4.64 16.07
C GLY A 52 -12.47 -5.26 15.47
N CYS A 53 -11.27 -4.75 15.76
CA CYS A 53 -10.02 -5.35 15.28
C CYS A 53 -9.58 -6.55 16.14
N TRP A 54 -8.68 -7.36 15.57
CA TRP A 54 -8.08 -8.50 16.25
C TRP A 54 -6.63 -8.15 16.62
N VAL A 55 -6.18 -8.58 17.78
CA VAL A 55 -4.85 -8.26 18.30
C VAL A 55 -4.23 -9.55 18.75
N VAL A 56 -3.14 -9.96 18.10
CA VAL A 56 -2.34 -11.11 18.50
C VAL A 56 -1.26 -10.64 19.45
N VAL A 57 -1.32 -11.14 20.67
CA VAL A 57 -0.36 -10.79 21.72
C VAL A 57 0.55 -11.98 21.95
N PRO A 58 1.82 -11.94 21.51
CA PRO A 58 2.75 -13.01 21.84
C PRO A 58 3.03 -13.00 23.34
N LEU A 59 2.76 -14.12 23.97
CA LEU A 59 3.07 -14.37 25.38
C LEU A 59 4.36 -15.17 25.46
N SER A 60 5.42 -14.54 25.96
CA SER A 60 6.63 -15.24 26.42
C SER A 60 6.55 -15.48 27.93
N GLY A 61 7.32 -16.44 28.45
CA GLY A 61 7.30 -16.78 29.89
C GLY A 61 7.65 -15.61 30.81
N ALA A 62 8.51 -14.70 30.35
CA ALA A 62 8.93 -13.51 31.10
C ALA A 62 7.79 -12.52 31.35
N TRP A 63 6.79 -12.48 30.46
CA TRP A 63 5.63 -11.59 30.55
C TRP A 63 4.55 -12.06 31.52
N LEU A 64 4.69 -13.28 32.04
CA LEU A 64 3.72 -13.92 32.94
C LEU A 64 4.19 -13.93 34.39
N LEU A 65 5.34 -13.31 34.69
CA LEU A 65 5.85 -13.20 36.04
C LEU A 65 5.02 -12.17 36.83
N PRO A 66 4.63 -12.46 38.09
CA PRO A 66 3.77 -11.58 38.91
C PRO A 66 4.32 -10.16 39.13
N ASP A 67 5.66 -10.03 39.11
CA ASP A 67 6.38 -8.78 39.39
C ASP A 67 6.71 -7.98 38.13
N ALA A 68 6.50 -8.56 36.95
CA ALA A 68 6.37 -7.77 35.75
C ALA A 68 5.01 -7.10 35.86
N GLU A 69 4.98 -5.89 36.46
CA GLU A 69 3.83 -4.99 36.42
C GLU A 69 3.12 -5.22 35.10
N GLN A 70 1.93 -5.84 35.14
CA GLN A 70 1.14 -6.08 33.95
C GLN A 70 1.12 -4.75 33.24
N SER A 71 1.85 -4.65 32.12
CA SER A 71 2.13 -3.33 31.57
C SER A 71 0.77 -2.67 31.42
N HIS A 72 0.63 -1.44 31.89
CA HIS A 72 -0.66 -0.74 31.91
C HIS A 72 -1.41 -0.85 30.54
N GLU A 73 -0.64 -1.06 29.48
CA GLU A 73 -1.03 -1.47 28.13
C GLU A 73 -1.76 -2.83 28.00
N MET A 74 -1.25 -3.90 28.60
CA MET A 74 -1.91 -5.21 28.66
C MET A 74 -3.25 -5.12 29.40
N GLY A 75 -3.28 -4.38 30.51
CA GLY A 75 -4.52 -4.10 31.25
C GLY A 75 -5.54 -3.39 30.37
N ARG A 76 -5.11 -2.37 29.61
CA ARG A 76 -5.97 -1.65 28.64
C ARG A 76 -6.47 -2.54 27.50
N LEU A 77 -5.59 -3.35 26.90
CA LEU A 77 -6.00 -4.28 25.85
C LEU A 77 -7.06 -5.25 26.38
N LEU A 78 -6.83 -5.82 27.56
CA LEU A 78 -7.76 -6.75 28.19
C LEU A 78 -9.10 -6.07 28.51
N ALA A 79 -9.07 -4.85 29.05
CA ALA A 79 -10.29 -4.07 29.31
C ALA A 79 -11.08 -3.79 28.02
N ARG A 80 -10.40 -3.39 26.94
CA ARG A 80 -11.04 -3.18 25.63
C ARG A 80 -11.61 -4.46 25.04
N HIS A 81 -10.94 -5.59 25.26
CA HIS A 81 -11.47 -6.89 24.86
C HIS A 81 -12.73 -7.28 25.64
N GLN A 82 -12.71 -7.10 26.96
CA GLN A 82 -13.86 -7.35 27.83
C GLN A 82 -15.04 -6.43 27.48
N ALA A 83 -14.76 -5.19 27.06
CA ALA A 83 -15.76 -4.25 26.55
C ALA A 83 -16.24 -4.55 25.12
N GLY A 84 -15.77 -5.63 24.48
CA GLY A 84 -16.14 -6.00 23.11
C GLY A 84 -15.58 -5.07 22.04
N GLU A 85 -14.70 -4.13 22.39
CA GLU A 85 -14.12 -3.17 21.44
C GLU A 85 -13.07 -3.78 20.55
N LEU A 86 -12.37 -4.82 21.01
CA LEU A 86 -11.38 -5.54 20.20
C LEU A 86 -11.36 -7.01 20.60
N ARG A 87 -10.65 -7.82 19.81
CA ARG A 87 -10.49 -9.25 20.07
C ARG A 87 -9.05 -9.57 20.31
N LEU A 88 -8.74 -10.11 21.49
CA LEU A 88 -7.39 -10.54 21.82
C LEU A 88 -7.23 -12.03 21.53
N ILE A 89 -6.16 -12.36 20.81
CA ILE A 89 -5.66 -13.72 20.66
C ILE A 89 -4.28 -13.79 21.32
N PRO A 90 -4.14 -14.41 22.49
CA PRO A 90 -2.83 -14.69 23.05
C PRO A 90 -2.13 -15.79 22.23
N LEU A 91 -0.94 -15.48 21.72
CA LEU A 91 -0.06 -16.40 20.99
C LEU A 91 1.02 -16.92 21.93
N ARG A 92 0.96 -18.19 22.30
CA ARG A 92 1.96 -18.79 23.20
C ARG A 92 3.22 -19.14 22.43
N LEU A 93 4.29 -18.43 22.74
CA LEU A 93 5.58 -18.67 22.08
C LEU A 93 6.30 -19.88 22.68
N ARG A 94 6.20 -20.07 24.00
CA ARG A 94 6.82 -21.15 24.77
C ARG A 94 5.85 -21.70 25.81
N ARG A 95 6.17 -22.87 26.38
CA ARG A 95 5.46 -23.53 27.47
C ARG A 95 5.66 -22.68 28.70
N SER A 96 4.64 -21.89 29.00
CA SER A 96 4.59 -21.09 30.20
C SER A 96 3.43 -21.56 31.05
N ALA A 97 3.61 -21.60 32.37
CA ALA A 97 2.48 -21.82 33.27
C ALA A 97 1.64 -20.53 33.33
N ILE A 98 0.66 -20.37 32.44
CA ILE A 98 -0.35 -19.28 32.49
C ILE A 98 -1.35 -19.51 33.65
N LYS A 99 -1.09 -20.49 34.52
CA LYS A 99 -1.98 -20.80 35.65
C LYS A 99 -2.15 -19.52 36.46
N GLN A 100 -3.40 -19.07 36.62
CA GLN A 100 -3.82 -17.88 37.38
C GLN A 100 -3.68 -16.50 36.69
N HIS A 101 -3.22 -16.41 35.44
CA HIS A 101 -3.17 -15.11 34.75
C HIS A 101 -4.54 -14.75 34.13
N PRO A 102 -5.01 -13.48 34.18
CA PRO A 102 -6.19 -12.99 33.44
C PRO A 102 -6.33 -13.42 31.96
N TRP A 103 -5.23 -13.64 31.23
CA TRP A 103 -5.26 -14.10 29.83
C TRP A 103 -5.70 -15.56 29.68
N ILE A 104 -5.79 -16.34 30.76
CA ILE A 104 -6.22 -17.75 30.71
C ILE A 104 -7.67 -17.89 30.25
N LYS A 105 -8.48 -16.84 30.42
CA LYS A 105 -9.87 -16.80 29.96
C LYS A 105 -10.00 -16.63 28.44
N LEU A 106 -8.90 -16.29 27.76
CA LEU A 106 -8.87 -16.04 26.33
C LEU A 106 -8.48 -17.30 25.56
N PRO A 107 -9.05 -17.53 24.38
CA PRO A 107 -8.66 -18.65 23.53
C PRO A 107 -7.22 -18.46 23.04
N THR A 108 -6.28 -19.24 23.58
CA THR A 108 -4.86 -19.16 23.23
C THR A 108 -4.55 -19.93 21.95
N VAL A 109 -3.58 -19.44 21.17
CA VAL A 109 -3.05 -20.11 19.99
C VAL A 109 -1.58 -20.52 20.22
N PRO A 110 -1.17 -21.78 19.92
CA PRO A 110 -2.06 -22.91 19.61
C PRO A 110 -2.82 -23.39 20.86
N PRO A 111 -3.95 -24.10 20.69
CA PRO A 111 -4.71 -24.66 21.81
C PRO A 111 -3.91 -25.76 22.54
N GLY A 112 -4.15 -25.94 23.85
CA GLY A 112 -3.63 -27.10 24.60
C GLY A 112 -2.25 -26.93 25.27
N ALA A 113 -1.86 -25.72 25.67
CA ALA A 113 -0.63 -25.43 26.42
C ALA A 113 0.71 -25.76 25.72
N VAL A 114 0.67 -26.14 24.43
CA VAL A 114 1.86 -26.25 23.60
C VAL A 114 2.23 -24.85 23.11
N GLY A 115 3.44 -24.39 23.35
CA GLY A 115 4.00 -23.19 22.74
C GLY A 115 4.58 -23.49 21.37
N MET A 116 4.65 -22.46 20.52
CA MET A 116 5.19 -22.56 19.17
C MET A 116 6.64 -23.07 19.11
N ALA A 117 7.45 -22.80 20.14
CA ALA A 117 8.87 -23.14 20.19
C ALA A 117 9.22 -24.31 21.14
N ASP A 118 8.23 -25.10 21.61
CA ASP A 118 8.47 -26.18 22.59
C ASP A 118 8.71 -27.56 21.97
N GLY A 119 8.81 -27.67 20.65
CA GLY A 119 9.12 -28.92 19.97
C GLY A 119 10.38 -28.80 19.12
N ASP A 120 10.93 -29.96 18.74
CA ASP A 120 12.11 -30.04 17.87
C ASP A 120 11.85 -29.47 16.46
N ASN A 121 10.58 -29.19 16.13
CA ASN A 121 10.15 -28.65 14.84
C ASN A 121 9.36 -27.34 14.97
N VAL A 122 10.10 -26.22 14.90
CA VAL A 122 9.54 -24.86 14.87
C VAL A 122 8.54 -24.67 13.72
N GLU A 123 8.78 -25.29 12.56
CA GLU A 123 7.89 -25.14 11.40
C GLU A 123 6.51 -25.76 11.63
N GLU A 124 6.47 -26.88 12.36
CA GLU A 124 5.21 -27.51 12.75
C GLU A 124 4.44 -26.62 13.73
N GLY A 125 5.14 -26.01 14.70
CA GLY A 125 4.58 -25.02 15.63
C GLY A 125 3.97 -23.83 14.88
N GLU A 126 4.72 -23.24 13.94
CA GLU A 126 4.23 -22.15 13.07
C GLU A 126 3.00 -22.58 12.27
N SER A 127 3.03 -23.77 11.66
CA SER A 127 1.90 -24.31 10.88
C SER A 127 0.65 -24.45 11.74
N ARG A 128 0.77 -24.99 12.96
CA ARG A 128 -0.35 -25.12 13.91
C ARG A 128 -0.93 -23.76 14.30
N VAL A 129 -0.09 -22.76 14.54
CA VAL A 129 -0.53 -21.37 14.83
C VAL A 129 -1.32 -20.80 13.66
N VAL A 130 -0.81 -20.94 12.44
CA VAL A 130 -1.48 -20.42 11.24
C VAL A 130 -2.85 -21.07 11.03
N HIS A 131 -2.97 -22.40 11.17
CA HIS A 131 -4.26 -23.09 11.04
C HIS A 131 -5.23 -22.75 12.18
N ALA A 132 -4.72 -22.54 13.40
CA ALA A 132 -5.56 -22.13 14.52
C ALA A 132 -6.12 -20.70 14.31
N LEU A 133 -5.28 -19.76 13.88
CA LEU A 133 -5.72 -18.40 13.54
C LEU A 133 -6.76 -18.41 12.41
N ALA A 134 -6.52 -19.20 11.34
CA ALA A 134 -7.47 -19.42 10.25
C ALA A 134 -8.86 -19.80 10.77
N ARG A 135 -8.91 -20.89 11.54
CA ARG A 135 -10.17 -21.42 12.09
C ARG A 135 -10.89 -20.43 13.01
N MET A 136 -10.17 -19.70 13.86
CA MET A 136 -10.78 -18.74 14.78
C MET A 136 -11.51 -17.62 14.04
N VAL A 137 -10.92 -17.12 12.95
CA VAL A 137 -11.58 -16.08 12.15
C VAL A 137 -12.74 -16.65 11.35
N ASP A 138 -12.63 -17.86 10.79
CA ASP A 138 -13.71 -18.50 10.05
C ASP A 138 -14.93 -18.76 10.94
N GLN A 139 -14.68 -19.30 12.14
CA GLN A 139 -15.73 -19.54 13.15
C GLN A 139 -16.47 -18.26 13.50
N GLU A 140 -15.77 -17.14 13.61
CA GLU A 140 -16.43 -15.90 13.98
C GLU A 140 -16.91 -15.00 12.84
N GLY A 141 -16.44 -15.25 11.61
CA GLY A 141 -17.13 -14.75 10.42
C GLY A 141 -18.52 -15.39 10.27
N SER A 142 -18.71 -16.59 10.84
CA SER A 142 -19.93 -17.40 10.71
C SER A 142 -20.94 -17.18 11.83
N ARG A 143 -20.59 -16.51 12.94
CA ARG A 143 -21.54 -16.22 14.02
C ARG A 143 -22.45 -15.05 13.63
N PRO A 144 -23.78 -15.25 13.50
CA PRO A 144 -24.70 -14.13 13.37
C PRO A 144 -24.58 -13.24 14.61
N ARG A 145 -24.25 -11.97 14.41
CA ARG A 145 -24.11 -11.01 15.52
C ARG A 145 -25.50 -10.58 15.96
N GLU A 146 -25.95 -11.12 17.09
CA GLU A 146 -27.15 -10.65 17.77
C GLU A 146 -26.92 -9.21 18.27
N GLY A 147 -27.69 -8.25 17.74
CA GLY A 147 -27.77 -6.88 18.27
C GLY A 147 -27.12 -5.75 17.45
N ASP A 148 -26.50 -6.02 16.30
CA ASP A 148 -25.85 -4.98 15.48
C ASP A 148 -26.78 -4.42 14.38
N HIS A 149 -27.67 -3.50 14.76
CA HIS A 149 -28.44 -2.66 13.83
C HIS A 149 -27.74 -1.32 13.50
N GLY A 150 -26.51 -1.09 14.00
CA GLY A 150 -25.67 0.00 13.53
C GLY A 150 -24.87 -0.44 12.29
N PRO A 151 -24.62 0.44 11.31
CA PRO A 151 -23.67 0.13 10.24
C PRO A 151 -22.27 0.02 10.87
N GLN A 152 -21.91 -1.19 11.30
CA GLN A 152 -20.54 -1.50 11.63
C GLN A 152 -19.70 -1.16 10.41
N GLU A 153 -18.75 -0.24 10.61
CA GLU A 153 -17.61 -0.06 9.73
C GLU A 153 -16.76 -1.33 9.78
N ILE A 154 -17.26 -2.41 9.17
CA ILE A 154 -16.41 -3.45 8.64
C ILE A 154 -15.44 -2.68 7.76
N CYS A 155 -14.15 -2.75 8.09
CA CYS A 155 -13.09 -2.17 7.30
C CYS A 155 -12.99 -2.91 5.95
N LEU A 156 -14.05 -3.00 5.15
CA LEU A 156 -14.06 -3.58 3.82
C LEU A 156 -12.93 -2.89 3.05
N THR A 157 -11.80 -3.57 2.89
CA THR A 157 -10.90 -3.31 1.77
C THR A 157 -11.82 -3.37 0.58
N LEU A 158 -11.92 -2.26 -0.14
CA LEU A 158 -12.66 -2.24 -1.39
C LEU A 158 -11.94 -3.23 -2.29
N ALA A 159 -12.54 -4.42 -2.41
CA ALA A 159 -12.09 -5.49 -3.27
C ALA A 159 -11.81 -4.91 -4.67
N GLY A 160 -10.55 -4.93 -5.09
CA GLY A 160 -10.12 -4.39 -6.39
C GLY A 160 -9.38 -3.05 -6.33
N LEU A 161 -9.23 -2.41 -5.17
CA LEU A 161 -8.30 -1.30 -5.04
C LEU A 161 -6.85 -1.79 -4.89
N PRO A 162 -5.91 -1.23 -5.65
CA PRO A 162 -4.51 -1.66 -5.62
C PRO A 162 -3.76 -1.27 -4.34
N TRP A 163 -4.21 -0.25 -3.60
CA TRP A 163 -3.49 0.28 -2.44
C TRP A 163 -4.41 0.64 -1.26
N ALA A 164 -3.81 0.69 -0.06
CA ALA A 164 -4.45 1.18 1.16
C ALA A 164 -4.65 2.70 1.13
N LYS A 165 -5.58 3.21 1.96
CA LYS A 165 -5.76 4.64 2.15
C LYS A 165 -4.48 5.26 2.71
N ASP A 166 -3.94 6.25 2.00
CA ASP A 166 -2.74 6.98 2.42
C ASP A 166 -3.13 8.19 3.28
N PRO A 167 -2.72 8.28 4.55
CA PRO A 167 -3.06 9.40 5.41
C PRO A 167 -2.35 10.72 5.04
N THR A 168 -1.34 10.69 4.16
CA THR A 168 -0.59 11.87 3.73
C THR A 168 -1.26 12.64 2.59
N VAL A 169 -2.28 12.06 1.96
CA VAL A 169 -3.02 12.73 0.88
C VAL A 169 -3.95 13.77 1.48
N VAL A 170 -3.60 15.03 1.29
CA VAL A 170 -4.45 16.18 1.62
C VAL A 170 -5.35 16.47 0.41
N VAL A 171 -6.65 16.54 0.66
CA VAL A 171 -7.66 16.82 -0.37
C VAL A 171 -8.46 18.03 0.10
N GLU A 172 -8.51 19.07 -0.74
CA GLU A 172 -9.26 20.29 -0.42
C GLU A 172 -10.77 20.04 -0.39
N PRO A 173 -11.53 20.80 0.42
CA PRO A 173 -13.00 20.76 0.39
C PRO A 173 -13.59 20.94 -1.01
N ASP A 174 -12.97 21.78 -1.84
CA ASP A 174 -13.40 22.04 -3.21
C ASP A 174 -13.12 20.87 -4.14
N GLN A 175 -11.98 20.20 -3.96
CA GLN A 175 -11.65 18.97 -4.69
C GLN A 175 -12.60 17.84 -4.28
N TRP A 176 -12.97 17.76 -2.99
CA TRP A 176 -13.98 16.82 -2.51
C TRP A 176 -15.34 17.05 -3.15
N ARG A 177 -15.82 18.30 -3.17
CA ARG A 177 -17.10 18.64 -3.79
C ARG A 177 -17.11 18.31 -5.28
N LYS A 178 -16.04 18.65 -6.00
CA LYS A 178 -15.94 18.33 -7.43
C LYS A 178 -15.84 16.82 -7.67
N LEU A 179 -15.08 16.10 -6.85
CA LEU A 179 -14.98 14.64 -6.92
C LEU A 179 -16.33 13.97 -6.61
N ASP A 180 -17.09 14.49 -5.65
CA ASP A 180 -18.44 14.01 -5.34
C ASP A 180 -19.40 14.22 -6.52
N GLN A 181 -19.39 15.43 -7.08
CA GLN A 181 -20.19 15.76 -8.27
C GLN A 181 -19.85 14.81 -9.41
N LEU A 182 -18.56 14.61 -9.70
CA LEU A 182 -18.09 13.68 -10.72
C LEU A 182 -18.56 12.25 -10.45
N LEU A 183 -18.32 11.73 -9.26
CA LEU A 183 -18.73 10.37 -8.89
C LEU A 183 -20.26 10.22 -8.86
N SER A 184 -21.01 11.33 -8.77
CA SER A 184 -22.47 11.36 -8.85
C SER A 184 -23.01 11.41 -10.27
N CYS A 185 -22.34 12.10 -11.20
CA CYS A 185 -22.75 12.19 -12.60
C CYS A 185 -22.84 10.81 -13.28
N GLN A 186 -23.79 10.66 -14.20
CA GLN A 186 -23.80 9.53 -15.14
C GLN A 186 -22.81 9.80 -16.28
N GLY A 187 -22.23 8.73 -16.85
CA GLY A 187 -21.32 8.83 -18.00
C GLY A 187 -19.84 8.58 -17.67
N VAL A 188 -18.98 8.96 -18.62
CA VAL A 188 -17.52 8.80 -18.53
C VAL A 188 -16.91 9.97 -17.77
N LEU A 189 -16.15 9.65 -16.72
CA LEU A 189 -15.48 10.63 -15.87
C LEU A 189 -13.99 10.66 -16.23
N GLN A 190 -13.40 11.85 -16.21
CA GLN A 190 -11.97 12.01 -16.47
C GLN A 190 -11.31 12.84 -15.38
N LEU A 191 -10.17 12.36 -14.88
CA LEU A 191 -9.27 13.10 -13.99
C LEU A 191 -8.03 13.46 -14.81
N SER A 192 -7.74 14.75 -14.96
CA SER A 192 -6.56 15.22 -15.67
C SER A 192 -5.85 16.34 -14.90
N PRO A 193 -4.53 16.49 -15.07
CA PRO A 193 -3.85 17.71 -14.65
C PRO A 193 -4.45 18.96 -15.34
N GLN A 194 -4.26 20.14 -14.75
CA GLN A 194 -4.43 21.41 -15.47
C GLN A 194 -3.54 21.45 -16.73
N THR A 195 -3.95 22.23 -17.74
CA THR A 195 -3.29 22.29 -19.06
C THR A 195 -1.78 22.52 -18.98
N GLU A 196 -1.32 23.41 -18.09
CA GLU A 196 0.10 23.70 -17.87
C GLU A 196 0.90 22.51 -17.30
N TRP A 197 0.22 21.56 -16.68
CA TRP A 197 0.78 20.37 -16.03
C TRP A 197 0.41 19.08 -16.75
N GLN A 198 -0.18 19.18 -17.96
CA GLN A 198 -0.42 18.01 -18.79
C GLN A 198 0.91 17.31 -19.11
N GLY A 199 0.91 15.99 -19.03
CA GLY A 199 2.08 15.14 -19.16
C GLY A 199 2.92 15.01 -17.89
N VAL A 200 2.68 15.82 -16.85
CA VAL A 200 3.43 15.74 -15.60
C VAL A 200 2.83 14.65 -14.70
N ALA A 201 3.56 13.54 -14.56
CA ALA A 201 3.21 12.49 -13.63
C ALA A 201 3.30 12.97 -12.17
N GLY A 202 2.51 12.36 -11.27
CA GLY A 202 2.62 12.65 -9.84
C GLY A 202 1.84 13.88 -9.35
N MET A 203 0.89 14.39 -10.13
CA MET A 203 -0.07 15.43 -9.68
C MET A 203 -1.12 14.92 -8.67
N GLY A 204 -1.03 13.66 -8.24
CA GLY A 204 -1.92 13.11 -7.22
C GLY A 204 -3.27 12.63 -7.72
N ALA A 205 -3.51 12.48 -9.03
CA ALA A 205 -4.80 12.03 -9.56
C ALA A 205 -5.24 10.65 -9.04
N GLY A 206 -4.35 9.66 -9.13
CA GLY A 206 -4.61 8.32 -8.59
C GLY A 206 -4.77 8.33 -7.07
N ALA A 207 -3.98 9.15 -6.36
CA ALA A 207 -4.08 9.31 -4.91
C ALA A 207 -5.43 9.93 -4.49
N LEU A 208 -5.84 11.02 -5.15
CA LEU A 208 -7.12 11.68 -4.92
C LEU A 208 -8.29 10.73 -5.20
N LEU A 209 -8.26 10.02 -6.33
CA LEU A 209 -9.29 9.05 -6.66
C LEU A 209 -9.36 7.95 -5.60
N LEU A 210 -8.22 7.40 -5.19
CA LEU A 210 -8.16 6.37 -4.17
C LEU A 210 -8.79 6.87 -2.85
N GLN A 211 -8.46 8.09 -2.41
CA GLN A 211 -9.11 8.72 -1.25
C GLN A 211 -10.62 8.84 -1.46
N GLY A 212 -11.04 9.27 -2.66
CA GLY A 212 -12.43 9.31 -3.10
C GLY A 212 -13.15 7.99 -2.90
N LEU A 213 -12.59 6.91 -3.43
CA LEU A 213 -13.20 5.59 -3.36
C LEU A 213 -13.27 5.07 -1.91
N TYR A 214 -12.27 5.36 -1.09
CA TYR A 214 -12.33 5.06 0.34
C TYR A 214 -13.35 5.92 1.09
N HIS A 215 -13.57 7.17 0.69
CA HIS A 215 -14.59 8.05 1.28
C HIS A 215 -16.01 7.59 0.89
N TYR A 216 -16.25 7.32 -0.39
CA TYR A 216 -17.51 6.78 -0.92
C TYR A 216 -17.57 5.26 -0.86
N LYS A 217 -16.97 4.68 0.19
CA LYS A 217 -16.88 3.24 0.35
C LYS A 217 -18.29 2.62 0.38
N GLY A 218 -18.51 1.66 -0.50
CA GLY A 218 -19.82 1.02 -0.65
C GLY A 218 -20.70 1.65 -1.72
N ARG A 219 -20.40 2.87 -2.20
CA ARG A 219 -21.10 3.46 -3.36
C ARG A 219 -20.90 2.64 -4.62
N PHE A 220 -19.65 2.23 -4.85
CA PHE A 220 -19.23 1.42 -6.00
C PHE A 220 -18.81 0.04 -5.56
N ARG A 221 -19.44 -0.98 -6.14
CA ARG A 221 -19.07 -2.39 -6.05
C ARG A 221 -19.60 -3.13 -7.27
N PRO A 222 -18.78 -3.94 -7.94
CA PRO A 222 -17.33 -4.11 -7.78
C PRO A 222 -16.50 -2.93 -8.32
N ILE A 223 -15.21 -2.85 -7.99
CA ILE A 223 -14.26 -1.89 -8.59
C ILE A 223 -13.19 -2.68 -9.35
N LEU A 224 -12.99 -2.38 -10.63
CA LEU A 224 -11.91 -2.93 -11.45
C LEU A 224 -10.95 -1.79 -11.80
N TRP A 225 -9.75 -1.81 -11.23
CA TRP A 225 -8.71 -0.80 -11.50
C TRP A 225 -7.67 -1.38 -12.44
N LEU A 226 -7.57 -0.82 -13.64
CA LEU A 226 -6.61 -1.20 -14.66
C LEU A 226 -5.58 -0.09 -14.82
N GLN A 227 -4.32 -0.46 -15.05
CA GLN A 227 -3.25 0.45 -15.42
C GLN A 227 -2.85 0.23 -16.87
N SER A 228 -2.37 1.27 -17.54
CA SER A 228 -1.82 1.17 -18.89
C SER A 228 -0.63 0.22 -18.93
N GLY A 229 -0.41 -0.41 -20.08
CA GLY A 229 0.64 -1.41 -20.27
C GLY A 229 0.39 -2.76 -19.59
N VAL A 230 -0.69 -2.93 -18.81
CA VAL A 230 -1.04 -4.25 -18.24
C VAL A 230 -1.39 -5.23 -19.36
N PRO A 231 -0.76 -6.42 -19.42
CA PRO A 231 -1.05 -7.42 -20.43
C PRO A 231 -2.53 -7.83 -20.42
N ARG A 232 -3.12 -8.00 -21.61
CA ARG A 232 -4.53 -8.41 -21.79
C ARG A 232 -4.90 -9.66 -20.99
N GLU A 233 -4.00 -10.62 -20.91
CA GLU A 233 -4.20 -11.84 -20.15
C GLU A 233 -4.35 -11.58 -18.65
N LEU A 234 -3.61 -10.61 -18.09
CA LEU A 234 -3.73 -10.25 -16.68
C LEU A 234 -5.05 -9.51 -16.41
N ILE A 235 -5.50 -8.66 -17.35
CA ILE A 235 -6.81 -8.01 -17.28
C ILE A 235 -7.93 -9.06 -17.26
N ARG A 236 -7.83 -10.07 -18.15
CA ARG A 236 -8.75 -11.21 -18.20
C ARG A 236 -8.83 -11.93 -16.86
N GLN A 237 -7.68 -12.28 -16.30
CA GLN A 237 -7.59 -12.96 -15.00
C GLN A 237 -8.16 -12.12 -13.86
N GLN A 238 -7.89 -10.80 -13.83
CA GLN A 238 -8.44 -9.91 -12.80
C GLN A 238 -9.96 -9.84 -12.87
N LEU A 239 -10.54 -9.73 -14.07
CA LEU A 239 -12.00 -9.72 -14.25
C LEU A 239 -12.62 -11.06 -13.79
N MET A 240 -12.04 -12.19 -14.20
CA MET A 240 -12.51 -13.52 -13.79
C MET A 240 -12.41 -13.72 -12.27
N GLN A 241 -11.30 -13.33 -11.65
CA GLN A 241 -11.12 -13.41 -10.20
C GLN A 241 -12.12 -12.52 -9.44
N LEU A 242 -12.45 -11.36 -10.00
CA LEU A 242 -13.44 -10.47 -9.42
C LEU A 242 -14.84 -11.09 -9.48
N ALA A 243 -15.21 -11.66 -10.63
CA ALA A 243 -16.47 -12.37 -10.81
C ALA A 243 -16.57 -13.64 -9.95
N GLN A 244 -15.48 -14.40 -9.78
CA GLN A 244 -15.42 -15.61 -8.94
C GLN A 244 -15.72 -15.35 -7.45
N ARG A 245 -15.66 -14.10 -6.99
CA ARG A 245 -16.09 -13.75 -5.63
C ARG A 245 -17.62 -13.71 -5.48
N HIS A 246 -18.34 -13.67 -6.59
CA HIS A 246 -19.78 -13.51 -6.65
C HIS A 246 -20.48 -14.66 -7.40
N LEU A 247 -19.76 -15.38 -8.25
CA LEU A 247 -20.23 -16.54 -9.00
C LEU A 247 -19.61 -17.83 -8.46
N GLN A 248 -20.24 -18.97 -8.76
CA GLN A 248 -19.67 -20.28 -8.43
C GLN A 248 -18.49 -20.58 -9.37
N PRO A 249 -17.32 -21.00 -8.84
CA PRO A 249 -16.20 -21.40 -9.67
C PRO A 249 -16.44 -22.76 -10.35
N PRO A 250 -15.81 -23.04 -11.50
CA PRO A 250 -14.91 -22.15 -12.25
C PRO A 250 -15.69 -21.09 -13.06
N VAL A 251 -15.15 -19.86 -13.13
CA VAL A 251 -15.76 -18.77 -13.91
C VAL A 251 -15.01 -18.59 -15.22
N THR A 252 -15.72 -18.64 -16.34
CA THR A 252 -15.21 -18.34 -17.68
C THR A 252 -15.15 -16.83 -17.94
N LEU A 253 -14.41 -16.39 -18.96
CA LEU A 253 -14.39 -14.97 -19.34
C LEU A 253 -15.78 -14.47 -19.73
N ALA A 254 -16.55 -15.25 -20.50
CA ALA A 254 -17.89 -14.86 -20.94
C ALA A 254 -18.85 -14.65 -19.76
N GLU A 255 -18.81 -15.53 -18.76
CA GLU A 255 -19.58 -15.37 -17.52
C GLU A 255 -19.13 -14.14 -16.73
N ALA A 256 -17.82 -13.91 -16.61
CA ALA A 256 -17.29 -12.74 -15.93
C ALA A 256 -17.70 -11.43 -16.62
N GLN A 257 -17.72 -11.40 -17.96
CA GLN A 257 -18.21 -10.27 -18.76
C GLN A 257 -19.71 -10.07 -18.60
N GLY A 258 -20.50 -11.14 -18.65
CA GLY A 258 -21.94 -11.09 -18.40
C GLY A 258 -22.27 -10.55 -17.01
N TRP A 259 -21.56 -11.05 -16.01
CA TRP A 259 -21.65 -10.56 -14.63
C TRP A 259 -21.28 -9.08 -14.52
N TRP A 260 -20.18 -8.64 -15.15
CA TRP A 260 -19.77 -7.23 -15.15
C TRP A 260 -20.84 -6.30 -15.73
N ARG A 261 -21.46 -6.66 -16.86
CA ARG A 261 -22.54 -5.87 -17.48
C ARG A 261 -23.73 -5.62 -16.53
N GLN A 262 -24.02 -6.58 -15.67
CA GLN A 262 -25.12 -6.51 -14.70
C GLN A 262 -24.80 -5.62 -13.48
N GLN A 263 -23.56 -5.16 -13.33
CA GLN A 263 -23.15 -4.37 -12.17
C GLN A 263 -23.51 -2.89 -12.33
N SER A 264 -24.72 -2.52 -11.93
CA SER A 264 -25.19 -1.12 -11.91
C SER A 264 -24.38 -0.18 -11.01
N ARG A 265 -23.59 -0.75 -10.10
CA ARG A 265 -22.68 -0.03 -9.20
C ARG A 265 -21.22 -0.37 -9.47
N GLY A 266 -20.93 -1.04 -10.59
CA GLY A 266 -19.57 -1.32 -11.04
C GLY A 266 -18.82 -0.03 -11.33
N LEU A 267 -17.53 0.00 -11.04
CA LEU A 267 -16.64 1.10 -11.41
C LEU A 267 -15.39 0.55 -12.10
N LEU A 268 -15.20 0.91 -13.36
CA LEU A 268 -13.97 0.65 -14.11
C LEU A 268 -13.08 1.89 -14.02
N VAL A 269 -11.90 1.75 -13.42
CA VAL A 269 -10.87 2.79 -13.39
C VAL A 269 -9.79 2.45 -14.42
N LEU A 270 -9.57 3.34 -15.38
CA LEU A 270 -8.52 3.26 -16.38
C LEU A 270 -7.43 4.28 -16.08
N ASP A 271 -6.33 3.81 -15.51
CA ASP A 271 -5.18 4.64 -15.15
C ASP A 271 -4.18 4.70 -16.31
N ASP A 272 -4.10 5.87 -16.93
CA ASP A 272 -3.20 6.24 -18.04
C ASP A 272 -3.44 5.49 -19.37
N PHE A 273 -4.67 5.08 -19.66
CA PHE A 273 -5.01 4.45 -20.95
C PHE A 273 -5.17 5.47 -22.08
N ALA A 274 -4.51 5.17 -23.21
CA ALA A 274 -4.66 5.94 -24.45
C ALA A 274 -6.08 5.84 -25.03
N SER A 275 -6.64 4.63 -25.13
CA SER A 275 -7.98 4.40 -25.65
C SER A 275 -8.74 3.32 -24.87
N PRO A 276 -9.94 3.63 -24.32
CA PRO A 276 -10.81 2.64 -23.70
C PRO A 276 -11.28 1.54 -24.67
N MET A 277 -11.34 1.84 -25.97
CA MET A 277 -11.83 0.89 -26.98
C MET A 277 -10.96 -0.36 -27.09
N ALA A 278 -9.66 -0.25 -26.77
CA ALA A 278 -8.75 -1.39 -26.74
C ALA A 278 -9.13 -2.46 -25.69
N LEU A 279 -9.99 -2.11 -24.73
CA LEU A 279 -10.46 -2.96 -23.65
C LEU A 279 -11.87 -3.50 -23.87
N HIS A 280 -12.64 -2.99 -24.84
CA HIS A 280 -14.05 -3.34 -25.01
C HIS A 280 -14.28 -4.85 -25.21
N THR A 281 -13.32 -5.54 -25.83
CA THR A 281 -13.37 -7.00 -26.02
C THR A 281 -13.13 -7.80 -24.75
N LEU A 282 -12.53 -7.19 -23.72
CA LEU A 282 -12.20 -7.82 -22.44
C LEU A 282 -13.16 -7.41 -21.34
N VAL A 283 -13.43 -6.11 -21.22
CA VAL A 283 -14.32 -5.52 -20.23
C VAL A 283 -15.42 -4.79 -20.99
N PRO A 284 -16.67 -5.30 -20.96
CA PRO A 284 -17.78 -4.65 -21.64
C PRO A 284 -18.03 -3.25 -21.06
N LEU A 285 -18.04 -2.25 -21.94
CA LEU A 285 -18.26 -0.84 -21.58
C LEU A 285 -19.71 -0.40 -21.82
N ASP A 286 -20.52 -1.26 -22.43
CA ASP A 286 -21.94 -1.10 -22.74
C ASP A 286 -22.87 -1.31 -21.53
N GLY A 287 -22.32 -1.69 -20.37
CA GLY A 287 -23.07 -1.97 -19.14
C GLY A 287 -23.38 -0.74 -18.27
N ALA A 288 -24.08 -0.98 -17.17
CA ALA A 288 -24.43 0.05 -16.19
C ALA A 288 -23.26 0.48 -15.26
N ALA A 289 -22.06 -0.09 -15.47
CA ALA A 289 -20.87 0.26 -14.71
C ALA A 289 -20.35 1.65 -15.12
N LYS A 290 -19.93 2.45 -14.14
CA LYS A 290 -19.31 3.75 -14.41
C LYS A 290 -17.88 3.56 -14.92
N LEU A 291 -17.46 4.41 -15.85
CA LEU A 291 -16.10 4.47 -16.37
C LEU A 291 -15.41 5.73 -15.85
N LEU A 292 -14.24 5.57 -15.26
CA LEU A 292 -13.38 6.67 -14.83
C LEU A 292 -12.00 6.52 -15.46
N ARG A 293 -11.53 7.58 -16.11
CA ARG A 293 -10.20 7.66 -16.74
C ARG A 293 -9.30 8.59 -15.95
N ILE A 294 -8.09 8.16 -15.67
CA ILE A 294 -7.01 9.05 -15.24
C ILE A 294 -6.12 9.23 -16.47
N GLN A 295 -6.02 10.45 -16.99
CA GLN A 295 -5.19 10.72 -18.17
C GLN A 295 -4.10 11.73 -17.84
N ARG A 296 -2.86 11.39 -18.23
CA ARG A 296 -1.72 12.30 -18.09
C ARG A 296 -1.66 13.27 -19.26
N GLN A 297 -1.89 12.80 -20.48
CA GLN A 297 -1.82 13.60 -21.69
C GLN A 297 -3.20 14.12 -22.10
N GLY A 298 -3.23 15.25 -22.82
CA GLY A 298 -4.45 15.81 -23.41
C GLY A 298 -5.02 14.85 -24.44
N GLY A 299 -5.90 13.95 -24.01
CA GLY A 299 -6.70 13.11 -24.88
C GLY A 299 -7.99 13.80 -25.31
N ASP A 300 -8.72 13.15 -26.20
CA ASP A 300 -10.08 13.57 -26.53
C ASP A 300 -10.96 13.56 -25.26
N THR A 301 -11.40 14.75 -24.89
CA THR A 301 -12.25 15.03 -23.71
C THR A 301 -13.71 15.21 -24.10
N GLN A 302 -14.06 15.10 -25.40
CA GLN A 302 -15.44 15.26 -25.84
C GLN A 302 -16.35 14.28 -25.09
N GLY A 303 -17.38 14.82 -24.44
CA GLY A 303 -18.36 14.05 -23.65
C GLY A 303 -17.88 13.56 -22.28
N CYS A 304 -16.66 13.91 -21.83
CA CYS A 304 -16.17 13.54 -20.50
C CYS A 304 -16.31 14.70 -19.50
N THR A 305 -16.86 14.42 -18.31
CA THR A 305 -16.80 15.40 -17.21
C THR A 305 -15.40 15.35 -16.60
N THR A 306 -14.66 16.45 -16.66
CA THR A 306 -13.23 16.48 -16.32
C THR A 306 -12.97 17.18 -14.98
N LEU A 307 -12.25 16.52 -14.07
CA LEU A 307 -11.60 17.17 -12.92
C LEU A 307 -10.21 17.63 -13.32
N GLN A 308 -9.98 18.93 -13.25
CA GLN A 308 -8.63 19.46 -13.35
C GLN A 308 -7.96 19.51 -11.98
N LEU A 309 -6.76 18.93 -11.88
CA LEU A 309 -5.94 18.99 -10.68
C LEU A 309 -4.98 20.16 -10.76
N SER A 310 -5.05 21.03 -9.75
CA SER A 310 -4.10 22.11 -9.54
C SER A 310 -2.89 21.64 -8.73
N PRO A 311 -1.73 22.31 -8.89
CA PRO A 311 -0.62 22.18 -7.95
C PRO A 311 -1.06 22.47 -6.52
N TRP A 312 -0.33 21.92 -5.55
CA TRP A 312 -0.56 22.25 -4.14
C TRP A 312 -0.20 23.69 -3.85
N ASP A 313 -1.06 24.37 -3.09
CA ASP A 313 -0.75 25.68 -2.56
C ASP A 313 0.29 25.59 -1.42
N LYS A 314 0.75 26.75 -0.94
CA LYS A 314 1.76 26.79 0.15
C LYS A 314 1.25 26.16 1.45
N ALA A 315 -0.04 26.23 1.75
CA ALA A 315 -0.60 25.68 2.99
C ALA A 315 -0.59 24.15 2.95
N GLN A 316 -1.00 23.57 1.82
CA GLN A 316 -0.98 22.13 1.55
C GLN A 316 0.46 21.58 1.58
N GLN A 317 1.38 22.27 0.91
CA GLN A 317 2.81 21.93 0.93
C GLN A 317 3.34 21.84 2.37
N LYS A 318 3.05 22.85 3.20
CA LYS A 318 3.44 22.91 4.61
C LYS A 318 2.82 21.79 5.44
N GLN A 319 1.54 21.49 5.22
CA GLN A 319 0.82 20.47 5.94
C GLN A 319 1.40 19.08 5.66
N VAL A 320 1.55 18.70 4.39
CA VAL A 320 2.09 17.40 3.99
C VAL A 320 3.52 17.24 4.47
N TYR A 321 4.35 18.28 4.30
CA TYR A 321 5.71 18.28 4.81
C TYR A 321 5.76 18.02 6.32
N LYS A 322 4.90 18.71 7.09
CA LYS A 322 4.83 18.52 8.55
C LYS A 322 4.34 17.13 8.94
N GLN A 323 3.35 16.59 8.24
CA GLN A 323 2.84 15.24 8.48
C GLN A 323 3.93 14.19 8.25
N ILE A 324 4.71 14.31 7.17
CA ILE A 324 5.77 13.35 6.85
C ILE A 324 6.95 13.50 7.80
N THR A 325 7.49 14.71 7.95
CA THR A 325 8.74 14.95 8.69
C THR A 325 8.56 15.09 10.20
N GLY A 326 7.35 15.37 10.68
CA GLY A 326 7.08 15.79 12.06
C GLY A 326 7.56 17.22 12.38
N ARG A 327 8.10 17.95 11.41
CA ARG A 327 8.70 19.29 11.59
C ARG A 327 7.89 20.36 10.86
N ARG A 328 7.85 21.57 11.40
CA ARG A 328 7.29 22.70 10.63
C ARG A 328 8.22 22.99 9.44
N LEU A 329 7.64 23.30 8.28
CA LEU A 329 8.38 23.80 7.13
C LEU A 329 8.92 25.19 7.51
N ALA A 330 10.15 25.25 8.02
CA ALA A 330 10.85 26.50 8.29
C ALA A 330 11.27 27.17 6.97
N SER A 331 11.80 28.39 7.03
CA SER A 331 12.31 29.15 5.86
C SER A 331 13.26 28.32 4.98
N GLU A 332 14.06 27.44 5.57
CA GLU A 332 14.95 26.56 4.83
C GLU A 332 14.21 25.42 4.10
N GLY A 333 13.16 24.87 4.71
CA GLY A 333 12.29 23.88 4.05
C GLY A 333 11.48 24.50 2.91
N GLU A 334 11.02 25.75 3.08
CA GLU A 334 10.37 26.51 2.01
C GLU A 334 11.28 26.69 0.80
N ALA A 335 12.58 26.93 1.02
CA ALA A 335 13.54 27.05 -0.07
C ALA A 335 13.73 25.75 -0.88
N LEU A 336 13.55 24.58 -0.26
CA LEU A 336 13.64 23.28 -0.94
C LEU A 336 12.37 22.93 -1.70
N VAL A 337 11.22 23.34 -1.18
CA VAL A 337 9.93 23.03 -1.79
C VAL A 337 9.53 24.05 -2.86
N LYS A 338 9.96 25.31 -2.75
CA LYS A 338 9.62 26.39 -3.67
C LYS A 338 9.85 26.03 -5.16
N PRO A 339 10.98 25.41 -5.57
CA PRO A 339 11.21 25.09 -6.97
C PRO A 339 10.33 23.97 -7.50
N LEU A 340 9.69 23.19 -6.63
CA LEU A 340 8.73 22.16 -7.04
C LEU A 340 7.40 22.76 -7.49
N GLN A 341 7.17 24.06 -7.27
CA GLN A 341 6.00 24.81 -7.73
C GLN A 341 4.66 24.13 -7.39
N GLY A 342 4.59 23.46 -6.24
CA GLY A 342 3.40 22.74 -5.80
C GLY A 342 3.22 21.33 -6.37
N TRP A 343 4.22 20.75 -7.05
CA TRP A 343 4.17 19.38 -7.55
C TRP A 343 4.08 18.35 -6.41
N PRO A 344 2.92 17.68 -6.21
CA PRO A 344 2.67 16.86 -5.03
C PRO A 344 3.68 15.74 -4.79
N LEU A 345 3.99 14.95 -5.83
CA LEU A 345 4.91 13.83 -5.71
C LEU A 345 6.34 14.30 -5.36
N GLY A 346 6.82 15.37 -5.98
CA GLY A 346 8.13 15.94 -5.67
C GLY A 346 8.22 16.35 -4.20
N ILE A 347 7.15 16.94 -3.66
CA ILE A 347 7.11 17.40 -2.26
C ILE A 347 7.14 16.23 -1.30
N VAL A 348 6.36 15.18 -1.57
CA VAL A 348 6.34 13.95 -0.76
C VAL A 348 7.73 13.30 -0.76
N ILE A 349 8.35 13.14 -1.93
CA ILE A 349 9.71 12.59 -2.06
C ILE A 349 10.70 13.42 -1.24
N MET A 350 10.73 14.75 -1.43
CA MET A 350 11.63 15.62 -0.69
C MET A 350 11.43 15.55 0.82
N ALA A 351 10.18 15.53 1.28
CA ALA A 351 9.86 15.42 2.70
C ALA A 351 10.36 14.08 3.29
N HIS A 352 10.19 12.97 2.58
CA HIS A 352 10.69 11.67 3.01
C HIS A 352 12.22 11.62 3.09
N LEU A 353 12.91 12.16 2.08
CA LEU A 353 14.38 12.22 2.07
C LEU A 353 14.90 13.05 3.26
N ILE A 354 14.31 14.23 3.51
CA ILE A 354 14.70 15.05 4.66
C ILE A 354 14.45 14.31 5.98
N LYS A 355 13.31 13.63 6.12
CA LYS A 355 12.99 12.84 7.31
C LYS A 355 14.02 11.73 7.55
N GLN A 356 14.31 10.96 6.51
CA GLN A 356 15.14 9.77 6.59
C GLN A 356 16.60 10.11 6.85
N TYR A 357 17.13 11.12 6.15
CA TYR A 357 18.56 11.44 6.20
C TYR A 357 18.92 12.55 7.17
N ARG A 358 17.92 13.15 7.81
CA ARG A 358 18.11 14.33 8.67
C ARG A 358 18.92 15.43 7.96
N ILE A 359 18.82 15.53 6.63
CA ILE A 359 19.59 16.49 5.85
C ILE A 359 19.28 17.88 6.41
N ALA A 360 20.33 18.54 6.90
CA ALA A 360 20.24 19.94 7.29
C ALA A 360 19.75 20.72 6.06
N PRO A 361 18.61 21.42 6.12
CA PRO A 361 18.00 22.00 4.94
C PRO A 361 18.93 22.98 4.19
N GLY A 362 19.84 23.65 4.91
CA GLY A 362 20.90 24.48 4.33
C GLY A 362 21.84 23.75 3.35
N ARG A 363 22.15 22.46 3.57
CA ARG A 363 22.98 21.66 2.64
C ARG A 363 22.22 21.28 1.38
N ALA A 364 20.96 20.86 1.51
CA ALA A 364 20.11 20.55 0.36
C ALA A 364 19.90 21.77 -0.54
N ARG A 365 19.85 22.98 0.04
CA ARG A 365 19.67 24.24 -0.70
C ARG A 365 20.81 24.52 -1.67
N GLY A 366 22.06 24.30 -1.25
CA GLY A 366 23.23 24.58 -2.08
C GLY A 366 23.32 23.72 -3.34
N TRP A 367 22.76 22.52 -3.31
CA TRP A 367 22.77 21.58 -4.42
C TRP A 367 21.57 21.80 -5.34
N TRP A 368 20.39 21.95 -4.76
CA TRP A 368 19.15 22.11 -5.53
C TRP A 368 19.03 23.48 -6.22
N ALA A 369 19.60 24.54 -5.62
CA ALA A 369 19.52 25.89 -6.16
C ALA A 369 20.35 26.11 -7.45
N ARG A 370 21.33 25.25 -7.74
CA ARG A 370 22.14 25.40 -8.97
C ARG A 370 21.38 24.99 -10.22
N ASP A 371 20.60 23.91 -10.13
CA ASP A 371 20.04 23.26 -11.32
C ASP A 371 18.53 23.47 -11.49
N ALA A 372 17.78 23.64 -10.38
CA ALA A 372 16.31 23.69 -10.45
C ALA A 372 15.73 25.08 -10.79
N HIS A 373 16.50 26.17 -10.63
CA HIS A 373 15.97 27.53 -10.79
C HIS A 373 15.63 27.92 -12.25
N HIS A 374 16.17 27.20 -13.23
CA HIS A 374 15.94 27.46 -14.66
C HIS A 374 15.19 26.33 -15.37
N ALA A 375 14.79 25.30 -14.64
CA ALA A 375 14.16 24.13 -15.21
C ALA A 375 12.69 24.40 -15.56
N SER A 376 12.25 23.91 -16.72
CA SER A 376 10.82 23.84 -17.00
C SER A 376 10.15 22.82 -16.08
N ILE A 377 8.85 22.98 -15.82
CA ILE A 377 8.07 22.05 -14.98
C ILE A 377 8.21 20.60 -15.48
N GLN A 378 8.29 20.40 -16.80
CA GLN A 378 8.46 19.09 -17.42
C GLN A 378 9.82 18.45 -17.11
N GLN A 379 10.84 19.24 -16.75
CA GLN A 379 12.17 18.77 -16.38
C GLN A 379 12.29 18.40 -14.89
N LEU A 380 11.34 18.83 -14.04
CA LEU A 380 11.39 18.59 -12.59
C LEU A 380 11.52 17.10 -12.21
N PRO A 381 10.82 16.14 -12.85
CA PRO A 381 11.01 14.73 -12.52
C PRO A 381 12.42 14.22 -12.84
N MET A 382 12.99 14.65 -13.96
CA MET A 382 14.35 14.27 -14.36
C MET A 382 15.40 14.87 -13.40
N LEU A 383 15.25 16.14 -13.02
CA LEU A 383 16.17 16.80 -12.09
C LEU A 383 16.07 16.23 -10.68
N LEU A 384 14.85 15.93 -10.22
CA LEU A 384 14.66 15.21 -8.96
C LEU A 384 15.32 13.84 -9.04
N HIS A 385 15.20 13.13 -10.17
CA HIS A 385 15.84 11.84 -10.35
C HIS A 385 17.37 11.93 -10.30
N GLN A 386 17.98 12.86 -11.05
CA GLN A 386 19.42 13.11 -11.07
C GLN A 386 19.95 13.53 -9.70
N TRP A 387 19.18 14.35 -8.98
CA TRP A 387 19.53 14.78 -7.64
C TRP A 387 19.48 13.62 -6.64
N VAL A 388 18.42 12.81 -6.65
CA VAL A 388 18.34 11.63 -5.80
C VAL A 388 19.47 10.65 -6.13
N GLU A 389 19.76 10.44 -7.42
CA GLU A 389 20.89 9.63 -7.85
C GLU A 389 22.22 10.15 -7.31
N SER A 390 22.49 11.45 -7.43
CA SER A 390 23.72 12.07 -6.93
C SER A 390 23.82 12.00 -5.40
N ALA A 391 22.72 12.25 -4.68
CA ALA A 391 22.68 12.17 -3.23
C ALA A 391 22.88 10.75 -2.70
N LEU A 392 22.33 9.74 -3.38
CA LEU A 392 22.48 8.34 -3.00
C LEU A 392 23.87 7.79 -3.34
N GLN A 393 24.45 8.19 -4.47
CA GLN A 393 25.83 7.82 -4.85
C GLN A 393 26.87 8.28 -3.82
N GLN A 394 26.66 9.43 -3.18
CA GLN A 394 27.60 9.99 -2.22
C GLN A 394 27.45 9.45 -0.79
N HIS A 395 26.32 8.82 -0.46
CA HIS A 395 25.99 8.53 0.93
C HIS A 395 25.74 7.06 1.26
N ASP A 396 25.19 6.21 0.36
CA ASP A 396 24.94 4.78 0.68
C ASP A 396 24.56 3.90 -0.55
N PRO A 397 25.32 2.82 -0.86
CA PRO A 397 25.02 1.87 -1.94
C PRO A 397 23.75 1.02 -1.78
N GLN A 398 23.33 0.65 -0.56
CA GLN A 398 22.09 -0.12 -0.34
C GLN A 398 20.86 0.72 -0.65
N LEU A 399 21.00 2.02 -0.48
CA LEU A 399 19.98 3.02 -0.71
C LEU A 399 19.73 3.32 -2.18
N TRP A 400 20.76 3.17 -3.01
CA TRP A 400 20.60 3.12 -4.46
C TRP A 400 19.73 1.94 -4.89
N GLN A 401 19.82 0.80 -4.23
CA GLN A 401 19.03 -0.39 -4.55
C GLN A 401 17.54 -0.18 -4.25
N HIS A 402 17.20 0.42 -3.10
CA HIS A 402 15.80 0.72 -2.74
C HIS A 402 15.18 1.82 -3.62
N TYR A 403 15.98 2.83 -3.98
CA TYR A 403 15.55 3.85 -4.93
C TYR A 403 15.37 3.28 -6.33
N LEU A 404 16.29 2.44 -6.82
CA LEU A 404 16.11 1.72 -8.09
C LEU A 404 14.87 0.85 -8.05
N GLU A 405 14.55 0.17 -6.95
CA GLU A 405 13.31 -0.60 -6.84
C GLU A 405 12.07 0.30 -6.98
N MET A 406 12.08 1.49 -6.38
CA MET A 406 11.01 2.49 -6.52
C MET A 406 10.94 3.13 -7.92
N SER A 407 12.08 3.47 -8.52
CA SER A 407 12.19 4.10 -9.84
C SER A 407 11.96 3.11 -10.99
N LEU A 408 12.45 1.87 -10.89
CA LEU A 408 12.13 0.77 -11.81
C LEU A 408 10.64 0.44 -11.77
N TRP A 409 9.98 0.61 -10.62
CA TRP A 409 8.52 0.49 -10.53
C TRP A 409 7.81 1.63 -11.29
N GLN A 410 8.30 2.87 -11.21
CA GLN A 410 7.80 4.00 -12.00
C GLN A 410 8.10 3.88 -13.50
N HIS A 411 9.24 3.31 -13.90
CA HIS A 411 9.66 3.18 -15.31
C HIS A 411 9.16 1.91 -16.01
N ARG A 412 8.72 0.88 -15.27
CA ARG A 412 7.86 -0.19 -15.82
C ARG A 412 6.52 0.36 -16.35
N LEU A 413 6.12 1.56 -15.90
CA LEU A 413 4.89 2.26 -16.29
C LEU A 413 5.11 3.34 -17.37
N ALA A 414 6.30 3.44 -17.98
CA ALA A 414 6.59 4.40 -19.05
C ALA A 414 6.91 3.67 -20.38
N ASP A 415 6.33 4.14 -21.50
CA ASP A 415 6.49 3.62 -22.86
C ASP A 415 7.83 4.01 -23.54
N ALA A 416 8.89 4.26 -22.77
CA ALA A 416 10.19 4.65 -23.30
C ALA A 416 11.20 3.49 -23.19
N PRO A 417 11.32 2.62 -24.21
CA PRO A 417 12.25 1.48 -24.20
C PRO A 417 13.71 1.90 -23.99
N GLU A 418 14.11 3.09 -24.46
CA GLU A 418 15.46 3.63 -24.24
C GLU A 418 15.76 3.96 -22.77
N GLN A 419 14.78 4.50 -22.03
CA GLN A 419 14.94 4.78 -20.60
C GLN A 419 14.99 3.48 -19.78
N ARG A 420 14.21 2.46 -20.18
CA ARG A 420 14.30 1.11 -19.60
C ARG A 420 15.69 0.49 -19.86
N ALA A 421 16.20 0.59 -21.08
CA ALA A 421 17.52 0.08 -21.45
C ALA A 421 18.64 0.82 -20.69
N ARG A 422 18.53 2.13 -20.53
CA ARG A 422 19.49 2.94 -19.76
C ARG A 422 19.50 2.58 -18.27
N LEU A 423 18.33 2.43 -17.63
CA LEU A 423 18.23 2.02 -16.23
C LEU A 423 18.67 0.57 -16.01
N ALA A 424 18.38 -0.32 -16.94
CA ALA A 424 18.89 -1.70 -16.91
C ALA A 424 20.42 -1.72 -17.01
N ARG A 425 21.02 -0.89 -17.88
CA ARG A 425 22.48 -0.74 -18.00
C ARG A 425 23.10 -0.16 -16.72
N LEU A 426 22.51 0.88 -16.13
CA LEU A 426 23.01 1.48 -14.88
C LEU A 426 22.89 0.52 -13.68
N SER A 427 21.81 -0.25 -13.62
CA SER A 427 21.63 -1.31 -12.62
C SER A 427 22.66 -2.44 -12.81
N ALA A 428 22.92 -2.83 -14.06
CA ALA A 428 23.94 -3.83 -14.40
C ALA A 428 25.36 -3.35 -14.06
N VAL A 429 25.72 -2.10 -14.37
CA VAL A 429 27.03 -1.52 -14.03
C VAL A 429 27.30 -1.53 -12.54
N LYS A 430 26.31 -1.15 -11.73
CA LYS A 430 26.47 -1.13 -10.27
C LYS A 430 26.45 -2.53 -9.62
N LEU A 431 25.77 -3.50 -10.23
CA LEU A 431 25.86 -4.92 -9.88
C LEU A 431 27.20 -5.55 -10.31
N MET A 432 27.79 -5.07 -11.41
CA MET A 432 29.12 -5.48 -11.89
C MET A 432 30.24 -5.03 -10.94
N GLU A 433 30.11 -3.86 -10.31
CA GLU A 433 31.08 -3.35 -9.31
C GLU A 433 31.01 -4.12 -7.97
N GLN A 434 29.93 -4.86 -7.71
CA GLN A 434 29.65 -5.47 -6.40
C GLN A 434 29.76 -7.01 -6.37
N SER A 435 30.01 -7.69 -7.49
CA SER A 435 29.95 -9.16 -7.55
C SER A 435 31.26 -9.80 -8.03
N SER A 436 31.78 -10.74 -7.23
CA SER A 436 32.86 -11.65 -7.66
C SER A 436 32.34 -12.59 -8.75
N VAL A 437 33.13 -12.69 -9.83
CA VAL A 437 32.84 -13.31 -11.13
C VAL A 437 32.28 -14.75 -10.99
N GLY A 438 31.02 -14.95 -11.41
CA GLY A 438 30.43 -16.28 -11.60
C GLY A 438 28.92 -16.27 -11.90
N GLY A 439 28.13 -15.47 -11.18
CA GLY A 439 26.66 -15.43 -11.34
C GLY A 439 26.13 -14.64 -12.54
N TRP A 440 26.97 -13.83 -13.18
CA TRP A 440 26.54 -12.81 -14.14
C TRP A 440 26.17 -13.35 -15.52
N ARG A 441 26.84 -14.41 -16.00
CA ARG A 441 26.57 -14.99 -17.34
C ARG A 441 25.15 -15.59 -17.41
N SER A 442 24.72 -16.24 -16.33
CA SER A 442 23.37 -16.82 -16.23
C SER A 442 22.28 -15.73 -16.16
N LEU A 443 22.53 -14.62 -15.46
CA LEU A 443 21.58 -13.51 -15.38
C LEU A 443 21.49 -12.75 -16.72
N ALA A 444 22.62 -12.54 -17.40
CA ALA A 444 22.66 -11.86 -18.69
C ALA A 444 21.97 -12.66 -19.81
N GLN A 445 22.09 -14.00 -19.81
CA GLN A 445 21.35 -14.88 -20.73
C GLN A 445 19.84 -14.87 -20.42
N ARG A 446 19.43 -14.94 -19.14
CA ARG A 446 18.00 -14.89 -18.75
C ARG A 446 17.31 -13.56 -19.10
N LEU A 447 18.09 -12.49 -19.24
CA LEU A 447 17.61 -11.16 -19.61
C LEU A 447 17.78 -10.85 -21.10
N GLY A 448 18.29 -11.80 -21.91
CA GLY A 448 18.45 -11.64 -23.36
C GLY A 448 19.51 -10.60 -23.77
N LEU A 449 20.51 -10.38 -22.92
CA LEU A 449 21.53 -9.32 -23.12
C LEU A 449 22.82 -9.81 -23.78
N VAL A 450 22.96 -11.12 -23.99
CA VAL A 450 24.11 -11.75 -24.67
C VAL A 450 23.62 -12.92 -25.51
N GLU A 451 24.00 -12.97 -26.78
CA GLU A 451 23.77 -14.13 -27.66
C GLU A 451 24.90 -15.16 -27.47
N GLY A 452 24.51 -16.43 -27.27
CA GLY A 452 25.43 -17.56 -27.20
C GLY A 452 24.68 -18.85 -26.84
N GLU A 453 25.02 -19.95 -27.52
CA GLU A 453 24.38 -21.27 -27.35
C GLU A 453 24.49 -21.82 -25.93
N PRO A 454 23.53 -22.65 -25.48
CA PRO A 454 23.49 -23.18 -24.12
C PRO A 454 24.63 -24.17 -23.86
N ILE A 455 25.13 -24.19 -22.61
CA ILE A 455 25.88 -25.33 -22.06
C ILE A 455 24.86 -26.28 -21.43
#